data_AF-A0A349Y8N8-F1
#
_entry.id   AF-A0A349Y8N8-F1
#
_cell.length_a   1.000
_cell.length_b   1.000
_cell.length_c   1.000
_cell.angle_alpha   90.00
_cell.angle_beta   90.00
_cell.angle_gamma   90.00
#
_symmetry.space_group_name_H-M   'P 1'
#
loop_
_entity.id
_entity.type
_entity.pdbx_description
1 polymer ?
#
loop_
_entity_poly.entity_id
_entity_poly.type
_entity_poly.pdbx_seq_one_letter_code
_entity_poly.pdbx_strand_id
1 'polypeptide(L)'
;MSTVILLPIGVDDAALDRCLAALDAGTAPGTAIWLADDGQAGPRAQAVIEHWLAQTPLQAEYTRRARAIGEVAHLDEMLAACTGADVVVLA
;
A
#
# COMPACT_ATOMS: atom_id res chain seq x y z
N MET A 1 -17.99 -2.99 -10.81
CA MET A 1 -16.53 -2.85 -10.97
C MET A 1 -16.01 -2.31 -9.65
N SER A 2 -15.06 -3.01 -9.03
CA SER A 2 -14.47 -2.59 -7.76
C SER A 2 -13.23 -1.74 -8.05
N THR A 3 -13.04 -0.67 -7.28
CA THR A 3 -11.83 0.15 -7.31
C THR A 3 -10.92 -0.26 -6.16
N VAL A 4 -9.63 -0.41 -6.44
CA VAL A 4 -8.59 -0.66 -5.43
C VAL A 4 -7.53 0.43 -5.49
N ILE A 5 -7.18 0.97 -4.33
CA ILE A 5 -6.02 1.85 -4.19
C ILE A 5 -4.80 0.97 -3.98
N LEU A 6 -3.75 1.20 -4.77
CA LEU A 6 -2.50 0.46 -4.73
C LEU A 6 -1.39 1.40 -4.25
N LEU A 7 -0.76 1.08 -3.13
CA LEU A 7 0.34 1.85 -2.55
C LEU A 7 1.61 0.98 -2.52
N PRO A 8 2.52 1.14 -3.51
CA PRO A 8 3.86 0.58 -3.43
C PRO A 8 4.64 1.21 -2.27
N ILE A 9 5.19 0.39 -1.39
CA ILE A 9 5.97 0.87 -0.24
C ILE A 9 7.41 1.13 -0.66
N GLY A 10 7.82 2.39 -0.54
CA GLY A 10 9.20 2.85 -0.75
C GLY A 10 10.01 2.94 0.55
N VAL A 11 11.21 3.51 0.44
CA VAL A 11 12.15 3.66 1.57
C VAL A 11 12.01 4.97 2.34
N ASP A 12 11.20 5.93 1.84
CA ASP A 12 10.98 7.22 2.51
C ASP A 12 9.88 7.10 3.57
N ASP A 13 10.37 6.95 4.79
CA ASP A 13 9.61 6.90 6.02
C ASP A 13 8.67 8.10 6.24
N ALA A 14 9.13 9.33 5.95
CA ALA A 14 8.32 10.52 6.17
C ALA A 14 7.24 10.68 5.08
N ALA A 15 7.53 10.23 3.85
CA ALA A 15 6.54 10.16 2.80
C ALA A 15 5.44 9.14 3.13
N LEU A 16 5.82 7.97 3.67
CA LEU A 16 4.88 6.95 4.11
C LEU A 16 3.91 7.49 5.17
N ASP A 17 4.42 8.12 6.23
CA ASP A 17 3.57 8.66 7.31
C ASP A 17 2.55 9.67 6.76
N ARG A 18 2.98 10.58 5.89
CA ARG A 18 2.08 11.57 5.27
C ARG A 18 1.06 10.92 4.33
N CYS A 19 1.47 9.89 3.58
CA CYS A 19 0.59 9.19 2.66
C CYS A 19 -0.53 8.49 3.42
N LEU A 20 -0.21 7.75 4.48
CA LEU A 20 -1.19 7.05 5.31
C LEU A 20 -2.15 8.04 6.00
N ALA A 21 -1.63 9.14 6.54
CA ALA A 21 -2.46 10.19 7.12
C ALA A 21 -3.40 10.84 6.09
N ALA A 22 -2.93 11.07 4.85
CA ALA A 22 -3.75 11.62 3.78
C ALA A 22 -4.83 10.63 3.31
N LEU A 23 -4.51 9.33 3.29
CA LEU A 23 -5.46 8.27 2.99
C LEU A 23 -6.61 8.25 3.99
N ASP A 24 -6.33 8.26 5.29
CA ASP A 24 -7.38 8.28 6.31
C ASP A 24 -8.25 9.54 6.25
N ALA A 25 -7.65 10.70 5.96
CA ALA A 25 -8.37 11.97 5.90
C ALA A 25 -9.21 12.13 4.62
N GLY A 26 -8.72 11.60 3.50
CA GLY A 26 -9.26 11.86 2.16
C GLY A 26 -10.08 10.72 1.55
N THR A 27 -10.02 9.52 2.12
CA THR A 27 -10.61 8.32 1.51
C THR A 27 -11.88 7.91 2.25
N ALA A 28 -12.91 7.55 1.49
CA ALA A 28 -14.15 7.06 2.07
C ALA A 28 -13.91 5.76 2.87
N PRO A 29 -14.50 5.62 4.08
CA PRO A 29 -14.43 4.39 4.86
C PRO A 29 -14.84 3.16 4.04
N GLY A 30 -14.18 2.03 4.29
CA GLY A 30 -14.42 0.77 3.57
C GLY A 30 -13.83 0.70 2.16
N THR A 31 -13.14 1.74 1.68
CA THR A 31 -12.40 1.67 0.41
C THR A 31 -11.30 0.62 0.49
N ALA A 32 -11.18 -0.21 -0.55
CA ALA A 32 -10.14 -1.23 -0.66
C ALA A 32 -8.78 -0.58 -0.96
N ILE A 33 -7.78 -0.91 -0.15
CA ILE A 33 -6.41 -0.46 -0.34
C ILE A 33 -5.44 -1.61 -0.13
N TRP A 34 -4.47 -1.72 -1.03
CA TRP A 34 -3.39 -2.70 -0.95
C TRP A 34 -2.04 -2.00 -0.82
N LEU A 35 -1.39 -2.22 0.32
CA LEU A 35 -0.03 -1.79 0.61
C LEU A 35 0.91 -2.92 0.21
N ALA A 36 1.76 -2.68 -0.78
CA ALA A 36 2.65 -3.71 -1.29
C ALA A 36 4.12 -3.31 -1.09
N ASP A 37 4.80 -4.06 -0.24
CA ASP A 37 6.21 -3.90 0.06
C ASP A 37 7.04 -4.93 -0.73
N ASP A 38 7.93 -4.44 -1.61
CA ASP A 38 8.94 -5.26 -2.31
C ASP A 38 10.07 -5.71 -1.35
N GLY A 39 9.86 -5.63 -0.04
CA GLY A 39 10.87 -5.91 1.00
C GLY A 39 11.78 -4.72 1.30
N GLN A 40 11.36 -3.52 0.91
CA GLN A 40 12.07 -2.24 1.08
C GLN A 40 11.76 -1.58 2.43
N ALA A 41 10.59 -1.84 3.03
CA ALA A 41 10.21 -1.23 4.29
C ALA A 41 11.14 -1.67 5.42
N GLY A 42 11.81 -0.69 6.05
CA GLY A 42 12.59 -0.88 7.26
C GLY A 42 11.71 -1.12 8.50
N PRO A 43 12.30 -1.44 9.67
CA PRO A 43 11.56 -1.74 10.90
C PRO A 43 10.62 -0.62 11.34
N ARG A 44 10.98 0.65 11.11
CA ARG A 44 10.14 1.81 11.44
C ARG A 44 8.91 1.86 10.54
N ALA A 45 9.08 1.78 9.22
CA ALA A 45 7.98 1.71 8.27
C ALA A 45 7.01 0.57 8.59
N GLN A 46 7.53 -0.62 8.94
CA GLN A 46 6.70 -1.76 9.34
C GLN A 46 5.86 -1.46 10.58
N ALA A 47 6.47 -0.90 11.63
CA ALA A 47 5.74 -0.52 12.83
C ALA A 47 4.66 0.54 12.57
N VAL A 48 4.92 1.50 11.67
CA VAL A 48 3.93 2.50 11.24
C VAL A 48 2.78 1.84 10.48
N ILE A 49 3.08 0.95 9.52
CA ILE A 49 2.08 0.22 8.74
C ILE A 49 1.21 -0.62 9.68
N GLU A 50 1.80 -1.39 10.58
CA GLU A 50 1.08 -2.22 11.55
C GLU A 50 0.17 -1.38 12.46
N HIS A 51 0.67 -0.24 12.95
CA HIS A 51 -0.11 0.68 13.77
C HIS A 51 -1.31 1.24 13.00
N TRP A 52 -1.09 1.65 11.76
CA TRP A 52 -2.12 2.21 10.90
C TRP A 52 -3.18 1.18 10.51
N LEU A 53 -2.77 -0.04 10.12
CA LEU A 53 -3.67 -1.16 9.79
C LEU A 53 -4.61 -1.50 10.95
N ALA A 54 -4.16 -1.35 12.19
CA ALA A 54 -4.99 -1.64 13.36
C ALA A 54 -6.11 -0.61 13.62
N GLN A 55 -6.05 0.55 12.97
CA GLN A 55 -6.90 1.70 13.28
C GLN A 55 -7.67 2.25 12.07
N THR A 56 -7.17 2.04 10.86
CA THR A 56 -7.74 2.63 9.66
C THR A 56 -9.17 2.14 9.42
N PRO A 57 -10.11 3.01 9.00
CA PRO A 57 -11.45 2.61 8.59
C PRO A 57 -11.48 2.02 7.18
N LEU A 58 -10.34 1.92 6.49
CA LEU A 58 -10.22 1.36 5.14
C LEU A 58 -10.15 -0.17 5.17
N GLN A 59 -10.50 -0.82 4.06
CA GLN A 59 -10.28 -2.25 3.86
C GLN A 59 -8.85 -2.45 3.38
N ALA A 60 -7.91 -2.41 4.32
CA ALA A 60 -6.49 -2.43 4.04
C ALA A 60 -5.89 -3.84 4.11
N GLU A 61 -5.19 -4.23 3.05
CA GLU A 61 -4.34 -5.42 3.01
C GLU A 61 -2.87 -5.01 2.88
N TYR A 62 -1.98 -5.74 3.56
CA TYR A 62 -0.55 -5.52 3.49
C TYR A 62 0.17 -6.81 3.10
N THR A 63 0.97 -6.73 2.03
CA THR A 63 1.82 -7.84 1.60
C THR A 63 3.26 -7.40 1.54
N ARG A 64 4.15 -8.27 2.00
CA ARG A 64 5.59 -8.04 1.98
C ARG A 64 6.33 -9.20 1.32
N ARG A 65 7.21 -8.89 0.38
CA ARG A 65 8.08 -9.89 -0.22
C ARG A 65 9.28 -10.22 0.67
N ALA A 66 9.70 -11.47 0.61
CA ALA A 66 10.93 -11.91 1.27
C ALA A 66 12.20 -11.40 0.57
N ARG A 67 12.12 -11.14 -0.74
CA ARG A 67 13.22 -10.66 -1.58
C ARG A 67 12.70 -9.67 -2.61
N ALA A 68 13.38 -8.53 -2.70
CA ALA A 68 13.09 -7.51 -3.69
C ALA A 68 13.31 -8.00 -5.11
N ILE A 69 12.37 -7.67 -5.99
CA ILE A 69 12.45 -7.91 -7.43
C ILE A 69 12.59 -6.62 -8.24
N GLY A 70 12.52 -5.47 -7.57
CA GLY A 70 12.58 -4.14 -8.16
C GLY A 70 11.18 -3.56 -8.35
N GLU A 71 11.08 -2.24 -8.17
CA GLU A 71 9.82 -1.50 -8.14
C GLU A 71 8.93 -1.73 -9.37
N VAL A 72 9.51 -1.68 -10.57
CA VAL A 72 8.75 -1.87 -11.83
C VAL A 72 8.19 -3.28 -11.95
N ALA A 73 9.02 -4.30 -11.66
CA ALA A 73 8.59 -5.70 -11.75
C ALA A 73 7.55 -6.02 -10.67
N HIS A 74 7.70 -5.45 -9.48
CA HIS A 74 6.74 -5.61 -8.40
C HIS A 74 5.40 -4.95 -8.74
N LEU A 75 5.40 -3.72 -9.26
CA LEU A 75 4.19 -3.03 -9.69
C LEU A 75 3.47 -3.78 -10.81
N ASP A 76 4.19 -4.36 -11.76
CA ASP A 76 3.61 -5.19 -12.83
C ASP A 76 2.89 -6.43 -12.26
N GLU A 77 3.52 -7.15 -11.32
CA GLU A 77 2.88 -8.28 -10.62
C GLU A 77 1.62 -7.85 -9.86
N MET A 78 1.66 -6.69 -9.21
CA MET A 78 0.52 -6.16 -8.46
C MET A 78 -0.64 -5.77 -9.38
N LEU A 79 -0.37 -5.09 -10.49
CA LEU A 79 -1.38 -4.73 -11.48
C LEU A 79 -2.02 -5.97 -12.10
N ALA A 80 -1.22 -7.00 -12.39
CA ALA A 80 -1.72 -8.29 -12.87
C ALA A 80 -2.65 -8.96 -11.85
N ALA A 81 -2.34 -8.87 -10.55
CA ALA A 81 -3.20 -9.40 -9.48
C ALA A 81 -4.54 -8.64 -9.37
N CYS A 82 -4.60 -7.37 -9.78
CA CYS A 82 -5.82 -6.56 -9.81
C CYS A 82 -6.65 -6.71 -11.10
N THR A 83 -6.45 -7.77 -11.88
CA THR A 83 -7.17 -7.99 -13.15
C THR A 83 -8.69 -7.88 -12.97
N GLY A 84 -9.33 -6.98 -13.72
CA GLY A 84 -10.77 -6.75 -13.68
C GLY A 84 -11.26 -5.73 -12.64
N ALA A 85 -10.34 -5.10 -11.90
CA ALA A 85 -10.60 -3.95 -11.04
C ALA A 85 -10.08 -2.64 -11.66
N ASP A 86 -10.68 -1.51 -11.27
CA ASP A 86 -10.11 -0.19 -11.54
C ASP A 86 -9.02 0.09 -10.51
N VAL A 87 -7.81 0.41 -10.94
CA VAL A 87 -6.66 0.59 -10.04
C VAL A 87 -6.23 2.05 -9.99
N VAL A 88 -6.08 2.58 -8.77
CA VAL A 88 -5.46 3.88 -8.51
C VAL A 88 -4.10 3.63 -7.86
N VAL A 89 -3.01 3.97 -8.53
CA VAL A 89 -1.66 3.83 -7.98
C VAL A 89 -1.21 5.14 -7.33
N LEU A 90 -0.74 5.06 -6.09
CA LEU A 90 -0.12 6.17 -5.35
C LEU A 90 1.38 5.89 -5.23
N ALA A 91 2.20 6.52 -6.09
CA ALA A 91 3.66 6.38 -6.13
C ALA A 91 4.34 7.74 -6.21
#